data_AF-A0A433A284-F1
#
_entry.id   AF-A0A433A284-F1
#
_cell.length_a   1.000
_cell.length_b   1.000
_cell.length_c   1.000
_cell.angle_alpha   90.00
_cell.angle_beta   90.00
_cell.angle_gamma   90.00
#
_symmetry.space_group_name_H-M   'P 1'
#
loop_
_entity.id
_entity.type
_entity.pdbx_description
1 polymer ?
#
loop_
_entity_poly.entity_id
_entity_poly.type
_entity_poly.pdbx_seq_one_letter_code
_entity_poly.pdbx_strand_id
1 'polypeptide(L)'
;MTAFTFSTTAPETTTFGFAGPMQNQPRLNTSNNTQHNMSHILWEISKLHQDAQARAMANKYGLDIVSVSWDDTARAKFSSGGPNISDMTLVVNEQRMPVFRNPNYTDITWDVEMEK
;
A
#
# COMPACT_ATOMS: atom_id res chain seq x y z
N MET A 1 -47.25 3.86 -11.12
CA MET A 1 -45.84 4.29 -11.05
C MET A 1 -45.61 4.78 -9.63
N THR A 2 -44.96 3.95 -8.81
CA THR A 2 -44.81 4.19 -7.37
C THR A 2 -43.32 4.28 -7.09
N ALA A 3 -42.87 5.41 -6.58
CA ALA A 3 -41.47 5.68 -6.29
C ALA A 3 -41.04 4.99 -4.98
N PHE A 4 -39.90 4.31 -4.99
CA PHE A 4 -39.23 3.82 -3.79
C PHE A 4 -38.15 4.83 -3.38
N THR A 5 -38.26 5.37 -2.18
CA THR A 5 -37.23 6.18 -1.53
C THR A 5 -36.35 5.29 -0.64
N PHE A 6 -35.03 5.35 -0.82
CA PHE A 6 -34.05 4.73 0.07
C PHE A 6 -33.60 5.73 1.14
N SER A 7 -33.73 5.34 2.41
CA SER A 7 -33.13 6.05 3.55
C SER A 7 -31.87 5.28 3.97
N THR A 8 -30.72 5.95 3.94
CA THR A 8 -29.45 5.43 4.48
C THR A 8 -29.38 5.78 5.96
N THR A 9 -29.44 4.78 6.83
CA THR A 9 -29.08 4.91 8.25
C THR A 9 -27.62 4.48 8.43
N ALA A 10 -26.88 5.22 9.25
CA ALA A 10 -25.44 5.07 9.51
C ALA A 10 -25.05 3.70 10.13
N PRO A 11 -23.77 3.27 10.05
CA PRO A 11 -23.37 1.95 10.54
C PRO A 11 -23.35 1.88 12.07
N GLU A 12 -24.12 0.95 12.63
CA GLU A 12 -24.14 0.64 14.06
C GLU A 12 -22.84 -0.04 14.50
N THR A 13 -22.32 0.39 15.66
CA THR A 13 -21.12 -0.15 16.30
C THR A 13 -21.54 -1.24 17.30
N THR A 14 -21.22 -2.51 17.01
CA THR A 14 -21.43 -3.62 17.94
C THR A 14 -20.47 -3.50 19.12
N THR A 15 -20.98 -3.17 20.31
CA THR A 15 -20.23 -3.19 21.58
C THR A 15 -20.65 -4.41 22.41
N PHE A 16 -19.71 -5.32 22.71
CA PHE A 16 -19.87 -6.32 23.76
C PHE A 16 -19.44 -5.71 25.10
N GLY A 17 -20.32 -5.76 26.10
CA GLY A 17 -20.16 -5.04 27.37
C GLY A 17 -19.33 -5.75 28.44
N PHE A 18 -18.59 -4.96 29.20
CA PHE A 18 -18.34 -5.13 30.64
C PHE A 18 -18.52 -3.76 31.31
N ALA A 19 -19.45 -3.67 32.27
CA ALA A 19 -19.79 -2.44 32.96
C ALA A 19 -18.75 -2.12 34.05
N GLY A 20 -18.01 -1.02 33.86
CA GLY A 20 -17.26 -0.32 34.90
C GLY A 20 -17.40 1.20 34.69
N PRO A 21 -17.32 2.04 35.73
CA PRO A 21 -17.56 3.47 35.59
C PRO A 21 -16.45 4.10 34.75
N MET A 22 -16.77 4.41 33.48
CA MET A 22 -15.91 5.20 32.60
C MET A 22 -15.83 6.62 33.14
N GLN A 23 -14.74 6.93 33.84
CA GLN A 23 -14.32 8.31 34.06
C GLN A 23 -14.21 8.99 32.70
N ASN A 24 -14.90 10.12 32.57
CA ASN A 24 -14.97 10.95 31.39
C ASN A 24 -13.56 11.48 31.06
N GLN A 25 -12.78 10.71 30.29
CA GLN A 25 -11.49 11.19 29.79
C GLN A 25 -11.77 12.22 28.70
N PRO A 26 -11.21 13.44 28.78
CA PRO A 26 -11.37 14.41 27.72
C PRO A 26 -10.78 13.82 26.43
N ARG A 27 -11.59 13.67 25.38
CA ARG A 27 -11.08 13.44 24.02
C ARG A 27 -10.19 14.65 23.70
N LEU A 28 -8.88 14.44 23.76
CA LEU A 28 -7.89 15.44 23.37
C LEU A 28 -8.21 15.88 21.92
N ASN A 29 -8.35 17.19 21.73
CA ASN A 29 -8.67 17.84 20.46
C ASN A 29 -7.45 17.85 19.52
N THR A 30 -6.84 16.69 19.32
CA THR A 30 -5.60 16.49 18.55
C THR A 30 -5.87 16.10 17.09
N SER A 31 -7.12 15.79 16.74
CA SER A 31 -7.49 15.13 15.48
C SER A 31 -7.11 15.92 14.23
N ASN A 32 -7.29 17.24 14.24
CA ASN A 32 -7.17 18.04 13.01
C ASN A 32 -5.70 18.30 12.62
N ASN A 33 -4.84 18.51 13.62
CA ASN A 33 -3.42 18.77 13.39
C ASN A 33 -2.69 17.47 13.02
N THR A 34 -3.03 16.35 13.67
CA THR A 34 -2.47 15.03 13.33
C THR A 34 -2.87 14.56 11.93
N GLN A 35 -4.11 14.79 11.50
CA GLN A 35 -4.53 14.45 10.14
C GLN A 35 -3.82 15.26 9.07
N HIS A 36 -3.64 16.57 9.29
CA HIS A 36 -2.91 17.42 8.36
C HIS A 36 -1.45 16.96 8.21
N ASN A 37 -0.77 16.68 9.34
CA ASN A 37 0.59 16.14 9.35
C ASN A 37 0.68 14.78 8.65
N MET A 38 -0.29 13.88 8.87
CA MET A 38 -0.32 12.57 8.22
C MET A 38 -0.48 12.70 6.70
N SER A 39 -1.38 13.56 6.23
CA SER A 39 -1.59 13.78 4.80
C SER A 39 -0.33 14.30 4.10
N HIS A 40 0.41 15.20 4.75
CA HIS A 40 1.68 15.73 4.26
C HIS A 40 2.75 14.63 4.17
N ILE A 41 2.92 13.83 5.22
CA ILE A 41 3.88 12.73 5.26
C ILE A 41 3.58 11.69 4.18
N LEU A 42 2.30 11.31 4.01
CA LEU A 42 1.90 10.36 2.97
C LEU A 42 2.19 10.89 1.57
N TRP A 43 1.97 12.19 1.34
CA TRP A 43 2.32 12.84 0.09
C TRP A 43 3.83 12.83 -0.18
N GLU A 44 4.65 13.15 0.81
CA GLU A 44 6.11 13.10 0.69
C GLU A 44 6.59 11.68 0.38
N ILE A 45 6.13 10.69 1.15
CA ILE A 45 6.48 9.28 0.95
C ILE A 45 6.08 8.82 -0.45
N SER A 46 4.90 9.21 -0.94
CA SER A 46 4.44 8.80 -2.26
C SER A 46 5.34 9.23 -3.41
N LYS A 47 6.08 10.32 -3.23
CA LYS A 47 6.97 10.88 -4.23
C LYS A 47 8.39 10.32 -4.15
N LEU A 48 8.68 9.44 -3.21
CA LEU A 48 10.02 8.89 -3.02
C LEU A 48 10.57 8.17 -4.26
N HIS A 49 9.70 7.58 -5.09
CA HIS A 49 10.08 6.97 -6.36
C HIS A 49 10.60 7.97 -7.40
N GLN A 50 10.36 9.27 -7.22
CA GLN A 50 10.82 10.38 -8.07
C GLN A 50 12.05 11.10 -7.48
N ASP A 51 12.38 10.83 -6.22
CA ASP A 51 13.51 11.46 -5.54
C ASP A 51 14.84 10.85 -6.01
N ALA A 52 15.70 11.68 -6.62
CA ALA A 52 16.96 11.22 -7.19
C ALA A 52 17.94 10.67 -6.15
N GLN A 53 17.98 11.24 -4.94
CA GLN A 53 18.86 10.79 -3.87
C GLN A 53 18.38 9.45 -3.30
N ALA A 54 17.08 9.31 -3.07
CA ALA A 54 16.48 8.06 -2.61
C ALA A 54 16.70 6.93 -3.63
N ARG A 55 16.48 7.21 -4.92
CA ARG A 55 16.77 6.27 -6.00
C ARG A 55 18.25 5.90 -6.06
N ALA A 56 19.15 6.86 -5.96
CA ALA A 56 20.60 6.59 -5.96
C ALA A 56 21.00 5.70 -4.77
N MET A 57 20.40 5.95 -3.59
CA MET A 57 20.62 5.15 -2.40
C MET A 57 20.10 3.73 -2.57
N ALA A 58 18.87 3.55 -3.06
CA ALA A 58 18.29 2.23 -3.32
C ALA A 58 19.14 1.44 -4.33
N ASN A 59 19.56 2.07 -5.43
CA ASN A 59 20.39 1.44 -6.46
C ASN A 59 21.75 0.98 -5.91
N LYS A 60 22.34 1.72 -4.96
CA LYS A 60 23.58 1.30 -4.27
C LYS A 60 23.43 -0.05 -3.57
N TYR A 61 22.22 -0.42 -3.16
CA TYR A 61 21.90 -1.71 -2.54
C TYR A 61 21.25 -2.71 -3.51
N GLY A 62 21.26 -2.43 -4.82
CA GLY A 62 20.64 -3.30 -5.83
C GLY A 62 19.10 -3.29 -5.83
N LEU A 63 18.51 -2.23 -5.30
CA LEU A 63 17.06 -2.02 -5.24
C LEU A 63 16.62 -0.88 -6.17
N ASP A 64 15.36 -0.92 -6.59
CA ASP A 64 14.65 0.17 -7.23
C ASP A 64 13.45 0.60 -6.35
N ILE A 65 12.98 1.82 -6.58
CA ILE A 65 11.81 2.40 -5.92
C ILE A 65 10.74 2.63 -6.99
N VAL A 66 9.62 1.92 -6.90
CA VAL A 66 8.55 1.95 -7.90
C VAL A 66 7.19 2.24 -7.28
N SER A 67 6.29 2.89 -8.02
CA SER A 67 4.88 3.08 -7.61
C SER A 67 3.95 1.97 -8.09
N VAL A 68 4.46 1.09 -8.98
CA VAL A 68 3.81 -0.12 -9.48
C VAL A 68 4.82 -1.23 -9.46
N SER A 69 4.48 -2.35 -8.83
CA SER A 69 5.26 -3.56 -8.83
C SER A 69 4.51 -4.66 -9.58
N TRP A 70 5.24 -5.66 -10.06
CA TRP A 70 4.65 -6.79 -10.76
C TRP A 70 4.90 -8.03 -9.87
N ASP A 71 3.86 -8.81 -9.62
CA ASP A 71 4.01 -10.17 -9.09
C ASP A 71 4.12 -11.12 -10.29
N ASP A 72 5.19 -11.92 -10.30
CA ASP A 72 5.56 -12.78 -11.43
C ASP A 72 5.84 -14.18 -10.91
N THR A 73 4.78 -14.98 -10.78
CA THR A 73 4.87 -16.33 -10.20
C THR A 73 4.86 -17.44 -11.24
N ALA A 74 4.71 -17.13 -12.54
CA ALA A 74 4.72 -18.13 -13.61
C ALA A 74 5.02 -17.53 -14.99
N ARG A 75 6.26 -17.11 -15.23
CA ARG A 75 6.73 -16.62 -16.55
C ARG A 75 7.02 -17.75 -17.53
N ALA A 76 6.64 -17.58 -18.80
CA ALA A 76 7.14 -18.45 -19.86
C ALA A 76 8.62 -18.14 -20.18
N LYS A 77 9.45 -19.18 -20.39
CA LYS A 77 10.89 -19.01 -20.65
C LYS A 77 11.14 -18.03 -21.80
N PHE A 78 12.01 -17.04 -21.58
CA PHE A 78 12.33 -15.94 -22.52
C PHE A 78 11.14 -15.03 -22.89
N SER A 79 10.09 -14.99 -22.08
CA SER A 79 8.91 -14.14 -22.32
C SER A 79 8.73 -13.07 -21.25
N SER A 80 8.00 -12.02 -21.59
CA SER A 80 7.42 -11.06 -20.63
C SER A 80 5.98 -11.42 -20.24
N GLY A 81 5.45 -12.53 -20.74
CA GLY A 81 4.10 -13.03 -20.50
C GLY A 81 4.08 -14.37 -19.75
N GLY A 82 3.02 -14.58 -18.99
CA GLY A 82 2.81 -15.78 -18.19
C GLY A 82 1.40 -15.81 -17.58
N PRO A 83 0.86 -16.99 -17.24
CA PRO A 83 -0.47 -17.10 -16.65
C PRO A 83 -0.63 -16.42 -15.28
N ASN A 84 0.47 -16.02 -14.64
CA ASN A 84 0.44 -15.40 -13.31
C ASN A 84 1.35 -14.16 -13.24
N ILE A 85 1.08 -13.19 -14.12
CA ILE A 85 1.69 -11.86 -14.06
C ILE A 85 0.60 -10.84 -13.73
N SER A 86 0.73 -10.18 -12.58
CA SER A 86 -0.24 -9.17 -12.12
C SER A 86 0.44 -7.88 -11.71
N ASP A 87 -0.12 -6.74 -12.13
CA ASP A 87 0.26 -5.43 -11.63
C ASP A 87 -0.26 -5.23 -10.19
N MET A 88 0.61 -4.79 -9.30
CA MET A 88 0.32 -4.50 -7.91
C MET A 88 0.65 -3.04 -7.59
N THR A 89 -0.22 -2.39 -6.82
CA THR A 89 -0.02 -1.03 -6.29
C THR A 89 -0.47 -1.02 -4.84
N LEU A 90 0.39 -0.55 -3.94
CA LEU A 90 -0.01 -0.25 -2.56
C LEU A 90 -0.64 1.14 -2.52
N VAL A 91 -1.85 1.25 -1.96
CA VAL A 91 -2.57 2.53 -1.84
C VAL A 91 -2.93 2.77 -0.39
N VAL A 92 -2.60 3.97 0.12
CA VAL A 92 -2.95 4.43 1.46
C VAL A 92 -3.53 5.84 1.33
N ASN A 93 -4.73 6.07 1.86
CA ASN A 93 -5.47 7.34 1.73
C ASN A 93 -5.43 7.90 0.29
N GLU A 94 -5.83 7.08 -0.68
CA GLU A 94 -5.87 7.42 -2.12
C GLU A 94 -4.51 7.71 -2.77
N GLN A 95 -3.41 7.65 -2.01
CA GLN A 95 -2.07 7.90 -2.50
C GLN A 95 -1.34 6.58 -2.78
N ARG A 96 -0.73 6.48 -3.96
CA ARG A 96 0.12 5.33 -4.33
C ARG A 96 1.42 5.39 -3.53
N MET A 97 1.69 4.34 -2.77
CA MET A 97 2.90 4.23 -1.95
C MET A 97 4.05 3.63 -2.75
N PRO A 98 5.29 4.06 -2.51
CA PRO A 98 6.45 3.46 -3.14
C PRO A 98 6.69 2.05 -2.58
N VAL A 99 7.19 1.17 -3.44
CA VAL A 99 7.66 -0.17 -3.10
C VAL A 99 9.14 -0.24 -3.41
N PHE A 100 9.94 -0.67 -2.44
CA PHE A 100 11.34 -1.02 -2.63
C PHE A 100 11.43 -2.48 -3.06
N ARG A 101 12.09 -2.75 -4.17
CA ARG A 101 12.25 -4.12 -4.68
C ARG A 101 13.49 -4.28 -5.53
N ASN A 102 13.92 -5.51 -5.77
CA ASN A 102 14.88 -5.77 -6.82
C ASN A 102 14.29 -5.45 -8.21
N PRO A 103 15.14 -5.11 -9.20
CA PRO A 103 14.72 -4.93 -10.59
C PRO A 103 13.87 -6.10 -11.10
N ASN A 104 12.95 -5.83 -12.04
CA ASN A 104 11.90 -6.75 -12.53
C ASN A 104 12.40 -8.04 -13.24
N TYR A 105 13.71 -8.33 -13.21
CA TYR A 105 14.35 -9.46 -13.90
C TYR A 105 15.47 -10.11 -13.07
N THR A 106 15.57 -9.76 -11.79
CA THR A 106 16.63 -10.23 -10.90
C THR A 106 16.02 -10.88 -9.66
N ASP A 107 15.00 -11.72 -9.85
CA ASP A 107 14.40 -12.44 -8.73
C ASP A 107 15.36 -13.52 -8.24
N ILE A 108 16.21 -13.15 -7.29
CA ILE A 108 17.22 -14.01 -6.69
C ILE A 108 16.62 -15.10 -5.79
N THR A 109 15.30 -15.11 -5.54
CA THR A 109 14.71 -16.02 -4.56
C THR A 109 14.45 -17.42 -5.13
N TRP A 110 14.35 -17.56 -6.45
CA TRP A 110 14.09 -18.85 -7.11
C TRP A 110 14.88 -19.07 -8.42
N ASP A 111 16.02 -18.39 -8.57
CA ASP A 111 17.00 -18.73 -9.61
C ASP A 111 17.72 -20.03 -9.22
N VAL A 112 17.06 -21.17 -9.45
CA VAL A 112 17.65 -22.51 -9.30
C VAL A 112 18.30 -22.90 -10.63
N GLU A 113 19.54 -23.40 -10.59
CA GLU A 113 20.18 -23.94 -11.79
C GLU A 113 19.30 -25.04 -12.39
N MET A 114 19.02 -24.98 -13.71
CA MET A 114 18.32 -26.09 -14.36
C MET A 114 19.19 -27.34 -14.27
N GLU A 115 18.67 -28.41 -13.69
CA GLU A 115 19.31 -29.72 -13.78
C GLU A 115 19.46 -30.11 -15.26
N LYS A 116 20.65 -30.61 -15.61
CA LYS A 116 21.04 -31.00 -16.98
C LYS A 116 20.39 -32.29 -17.42
#